data_AF-A0A1H3PQF4-F1
#
_entry.id   AF-A0A1H3PQF4-F1
#
_cell.length_a   1.000
_cell.length_b   1.000
_cell.length_c   1.000
_cell.angle_alpha   90.00
_cell.angle_beta   90.00
_cell.angle_gamma   90.00
#
_symmetry.space_group_name_H-M   'P 1'
#
loop_
_entity.id
_entity.type
_entity.pdbx_description
1 polymer ?
#
loop_
_entity_poly.entity_id
_entity_poly.type
_entity_poly.pdbx_seq_one_letter_code
_entity_poly.pdbx_strand_id
1 'polypeptide(L)'
;IEPLLMKFKDCVAVQQQDTGHYLASMQLAGKIDCPSGKAEENPWIDKPVSGQLKYDSQGQRILTTNEFKKFRDEMAKQDIKVVVDTKEKRLPKNVAAGFDFETKEIILRPDATKVSAIHESYHVKQYMEIGKEKYKQLPAIEREEYVYNEIMKNKGQFNSAEIHESQRVIFKYRNGYWPTENWKGFGE
;
A
#
# COMPACT_ATOMS: atom_id res chain seq x y z
N ILE A 1 -1.63 -28.04 -31.59
CA ILE A 1 -1.72 -26.57 -31.57
C ILE A 1 -0.34 -26.07 -31.96
N GLU A 2 -0.21 -25.43 -33.12
CA GLU A 2 1.08 -25.00 -33.67
C GLU A 2 1.70 -23.84 -32.85
N PRO A 3 3.02 -23.84 -32.61
CA PRO A 3 3.68 -22.72 -31.97
C PRO A 3 3.85 -21.55 -32.93
N LEU A 4 3.49 -20.36 -32.45
CA LEU A 4 3.67 -19.09 -33.15
C LEU A 4 5.17 -18.75 -33.22
N LEU A 5 5.79 -18.95 -34.39
CA LEU A 5 7.16 -18.53 -34.69
C LEU A 5 7.23 -17.02 -34.90
N MET A 6 7.70 -16.25 -33.91
CA MET A 6 8.16 -14.88 -34.13
C MET A 6 9.66 -14.89 -34.46
N LYS A 7 10.02 -14.45 -35.67
CA LYS A 7 11.42 -14.27 -36.09
C LYS A 7 11.90 -12.87 -35.72
N PHE A 8 12.81 -12.77 -34.75
CA PHE A 8 13.73 -11.64 -34.63
C PHE A 8 15.06 -12.02 -35.31
N LYS A 9 15.61 -11.12 -36.13
CA LYS A 9 16.90 -11.31 -36.81
C LYS A 9 18.02 -11.30 -35.78
N ASP A 10 18.48 -12.47 -35.36
CA ASP A 10 19.73 -12.69 -34.62
C ASP A 10 19.62 -12.90 -33.10
N CYS A 11 18.54 -13.52 -32.62
CA CYS A 11 18.58 -14.30 -31.37
C CYS A 11 17.46 -15.35 -31.35
N VAL A 12 17.83 -16.63 -31.15
CA VAL A 12 16.88 -17.72 -30.88
C VAL A 12 16.84 -17.92 -29.37
N ALA A 13 15.75 -17.47 -28.73
CA ALA A 13 15.44 -17.86 -27.36
C ALA A 13 14.58 -19.12 -27.39
N VAL A 14 15.13 -20.25 -26.96
CA VAL A 14 14.35 -21.48 -26.70
C VAL A 14 13.85 -21.38 -25.26
N GLN A 15 12.55 -21.18 -25.07
CA GLN A 15 11.92 -21.41 -23.77
C GLN A 15 11.71 -22.93 -23.60
N GLN A 16 12.47 -23.55 -22.69
CA GLN A 16 12.10 -24.87 -22.15
C GLN A 16 11.16 -24.65 -20.96
N GLN A 17 9.95 -25.19 -21.06
CA GLN A 17 9.10 -25.41 -19.90
C GLN A 17 9.60 -26.66 -19.19
N ASP A 18 10.12 -26.51 -17.98
CA ASP A 18 10.25 -27.65 -17.07
C ASP A 18 9.99 -27.23 -15.62
N THR A 19 9.46 -28.20 -14.91
CA THR A 19 8.73 -28.11 -13.65
C THR A 19 9.61 -27.73 -12.46
N GLY A 20 9.19 -26.71 -11.72
CA GLY A 20 9.35 -26.60 -10.26
C GLY A 20 10.77 -26.59 -9.69
N HIS A 21 11.37 -25.40 -9.54
CA HIS A 21 12.18 -24.99 -8.37
C HIS A 21 12.84 -23.62 -8.66
N TYR A 22 12.53 -22.60 -7.84
CA TYR A 22 13.19 -21.30 -7.90
C TYR A 22 14.49 -21.35 -7.10
N LEU A 23 15.57 -21.78 -7.75
CA LEU A 23 16.94 -21.45 -7.35
C LEU A 23 17.64 -20.87 -8.58
N ALA A 24 17.59 -19.55 -8.72
CA ALA A 24 18.39 -18.85 -9.71
C ALA A 24 19.85 -18.81 -9.24
N SER A 25 20.55 -19.94 -9.32
CA SER A 25 22.00 -19.94 -9.41
C SER A 25 22.37 -19.49 -10.82
N MET A 26 22.65 -18.19 -10.98
CA MET A 26 23.32 -17.68 -12.17
C MET A 26 24.75 -18.24 -12.21
N GLN A 27 24.92 -19.42 -12.80
CA GLN A 27 26.24 -19.86 -13.26
C GLN A 27 26.45 -19.33 -14.67
N LEU A 28 27.35 -18.34 -14.76
CA LEU A 28 27.82 -17.73 -15.98
C LEU A 28 28.63 -18.76 -16.78
N ALA A 29 28.02 -19.38 -17.79
CA ALA A 29 28.74 -20.16 -18.79
C ALA A 29 28.87 -19.35 -20.08
N GLY A 30 30.13 -19.11 -20.49
CA GLY A 30 30.49 -18.76 -21.86
C GLY A 30 30.47 -17.28 -22.19
N LYS A 31 31.65 -16.74 -22.49
CA LYS A 31 31.83 -15.45 -23.18
C LYS A 31 31.10 -15.49 -24.52
N ILE A 32 30.06 -14.66 -24.66
CA ILE A 32 29.50 -14.29 -25.95
C ILE A 32 30.08 -12.91 -26.24
N ASP A 33 31.00 -12.83 -27.20
CA ASP A 33 31.49 -11.57 -27.74
C ASP A 33 30.35 -10.92 -28.54
N CYS A 34 29.55 -10.09 -27.87
CA CYS A 34 28.63 -9.18 -28.54
C CYS A 34 29.44 -7.98 -29.06
N PRO A 35 29.27 -7.57 -30.33
CA PRO A 35 29.93 -6.36 -30.84
C PRO A 35 29.47 -5.18 -30.00
N SER A 36 30.45 -4.41 -29.49
CA SER A 36 30.23 -3.22 -28.68
C SER A 36 29.58 -2.11 -29.52
N GLY A 37 28.28 -2.25 -29.78
CA GLY A 37 27.43 -1.13 -30.16
C GLY A 37 27.41 -0.17 -28.98
N LYS A 38 27.70 1.11 -29.23
CA LYS A 38 27.57 2.16 -28.22
C LYS A 38 26.14 2.04 -27.66
N ALA A 39 26.01 1.79 -26.36
CA ALA A 39 24.74 1.88 -25.68
C ALA A 39 24.25 3.32 -25.87
N GLU A 40 23.31 3.52 -26.79
CA GLU A 40 22.62 4.79 -26.90
C GLU A 40 21.88 4.98 -25.58
N GLU A 41 22.34 5.94 -24.77
CA GLU A 41 21.67 6.36 -23.56
C GLU A 41 20.27 6.80 -23.97
N ASN A 42 19.27 5.93 -23.78
CA ASN A 42 17.89 6.29 -24.05
C ASN A 42 17.48 7.28 -22.95
N PRO A 43 17.30 8.58 -23.27
CA PRO A 43 17.05 9.63 -22.29
C PRO A 43 15.63 9.53 -21.68
N TRP A 44 14.88 8.48 -22.02
CA TRP A 44 13.57 8.14 -21.47
C TRP A 44 13.61 7.04 -20.40
N ILE A 45 14.75 6.35 -20.20
CA ILE A 45 14.85 5.26 -19.19
C ILE A 45 14.66 5.79 -17.77
N ASP A 46 15.18 6.99 -17.48
CA ASP A 46 15.12 7.61 -16.14
C ASP A 46 13.97 8.62 -15.97
N LYS A 47 13.09 8.76 -16.97
CA LYS A 47 11.98 9.70 -16.85
C LYS A 47 10.86 9.08 -16.00
N PRO A 48 10.28 9.84 -15.06
CA PRO A 48 9.23 9.33 -14.19
C PRO A 48 8.00 8.94 -15.03
N VAL A 49 7.74 7.64 -15.13
CA VAL A 49 6.52 7.14 -15.77
C VAL A 49 5.36 7.26 -14.79
N SER A 50 4.26 7.86 -15.26
CA SER A 50 3.04 7.95 -14.46
C SER A 50 2.54 6.55 -14.10
N GLY A 51 2.34 6.27 -12.81
CA GLY A 51 1.72 5.02 -12.34
C GLY A 51 2.67 4.00 -11.68
N GLN A 52 3.97 4.30 -11.54
CA GLN A 52 4.84 3.48 -10.69
C GLN A 52 4.35 3.54 -9.23
N LEU A 53 4.12 2.36 -8.64
CA LEU A 53 3.83 2.22 -7.22
C LEU A 53 5.07 2.61 -6.41
N LYS A 54 4.87 3.46 -5.41
CA LYS A 54 5.88 3.82 -4.43
C LYS A 54 5.60 3.07 -3.13
N TYR A 55 6.65 2.75 -2.41
CA TYR A 55 6.58 2.07 -1.12
C TYR A 55 7.29 2.90 -0.06
N ASP A 56 6.83 2.81 1.18
CA ASP A 56 7.53 3.37 2.32
C ASP A 56 8.69 2.46 2.76
N SER A 57 9.41 2.84 3.81
CA SER A 57 10.51 2.04 4.37
C SER A 57 10.06 0.68 4.94
N GLN A 58 8.77 0.50 5.20
CA GLN A 58 8.18 -0.71 5.77
C GLN A 58 7.54 -1.61 4.68
N GLY A 59 7.58 -1.20 3.41
CA GLY A 59 6.99 -1.94 2.28
C GLY A 59 5.48 -1.72 2.10
N GLN A 60 4.88 -0.74 2.76
CA GLN A 60 3.49 -0.32 2.54
C GLN A 60 3.41 0.53 1.27
N ARG A 61 2.32 0.40 0.50
CA ARG A 61 2.15 1.23 -0.71
C ARG A 61 1.81 2.66 -0.31
N ILE A 62 2.54 3.63 -0.87
CA ILE A 62 2.21 5.04 -0.78
C ILE A 62 1.10 5.34 -1.78
N LEU A 63 0.12 6.17 -1.38
CA LEU A 63 -0.97 6.58 -2.26
C LEU A 63 -0.44 7.23 -3.53
N THR A 64 -0.85 6.70 -4.68
CA THR A 64 -0.62 7.38 -5.95
C THR A 64 -1.55 8.60 -6.06
N THR A 65 -1.18 9.58 -6.90
CA THR A 65 -2.02 10.76 -7.15
C THR A 65 -3.42 10.39 -7.66
N ASN A 66 -3.53 9.32 -8.46
CA ASN A 66 -4.82 8.87 -8.99
C ASN A 66 -5.67 8.17 -7.92
N GLU A 67 -5.07 7.34 -7.07
CA GLU A 67 -5.77 6.74 -5.93
C GLU A 67 -6.22 7.80 -4.92
N PHE A 68 -5.38 8.79 -4.62
CA PHE A 68 -5.76 9.92 -3.76
C PHE A 68 -6.96 10.69 -4.32
N LYS A 69 -6.96 11.00 -5.63
CA LYS A 69 -8.10 11.68 -6.27
C LYS A 69 -9.39 10.86 -6.14
N LYS A 70 -9.34 9.56 -6.48
CA LYS A 70 -10.48 8.65 -6.34
C LYS A 70 -10.99 8.59 -4.90
N PHE A 71 -10.09 8.40 -3.95
CA PHE A 71 -10.39 8.38 -2.53
C PHE A 71 -11.06 9.67 -2.06
N ARG A 72 -10.50 10.83 -2.43
CA ARG A 72 -11.08 12.13 -2.11
C ARG A 72 -12.49 12.27 -2.69
N ASP A 73 -12.70 11.86 -3.93
CA ASP A 73 -14.00 11.96 -4.60
C ASP A 73 -15.03 10.99 -3.98
N GLU A 74 -14.59 9.80 -3.54
CA GLU A 74 -15.43 8.84 -2.80
C GLU A 74 -15.85 9.35 -1.42
N MET A 75 -14.92 9.98 -0.68
CA MET A 75 -15.21 10.59 0.62
C MET A 75 -16.10 11.83 0.47
N ALA A 76 -15.89 12.64 -0.57
CA ALA A 76 -16.71 13.82 -0.83
C ALA A 76 -18.18 13.47 -1.10
N LYS A 77 -18.46 12.32 -1.74
CA LYS A 77 -19.84 11.80 -1.92
C LYS A 77 -20.55 11.50 -0.59
N GLN A 78 -19.78 11.31 0.48
CA GLN A 78 -20.28 11.04 1.83
C GLN A 78 -20.27 12.28 2.73
N ASP A 79 -20.11 13.49 2.17
CA ASP A 79 -19.98 14.73 2.94
C ASP A 79 -18.74 14.74 3.87
N ILE A 80 -17.69 14.02 3.47
CA ILE A 80 -16.40 13.98 4.17
C ILE A 80 -15.33 14.68 3.35
N LYS A 81 -14.59 15.58 3.99
CA LYS A 81 -13.52 16.35 3.33
C LYS A 81 -12.16 15.71 3.60
N VAL A 82 -11.37 15.50 2.55
CA VAL A 82 -9.99 14.99 2.69
C VAL A 82 -9.00 16.13 2.53
N VAL A 83 -8.12 16.30 3.52
CA VAL A 83 -7.11 17.37 3.58
C VAL A 83 -5.71 16.77 3.73
N VAL A 84 -4.72 17.32 3.02
CA VAL A 84 -3.32 16.94 3.19
C VAL A 84 -2.64 17.93 4.14
N ASP A 85 -2.10 17.45 5.26
CA ASP A 85 -1.37 18.26 6.25
C ASP A 85 0.10 18.44 5.84
N THR A 86 0.33 19.29 4.84
CA THR A 86 1.67 19.62 4.33
C THR A 86 2.52 20.42 5.32
N LYS A 87 1.91 21.03 6.35
CA LYS A 87 2.60 21.89 7.32
C LYS A 87 2.93 21.18 8.63
N GLU A 88 2.51 19.93 8.76
CA GLU A 88 2.66 19.12 9.97
C GLU A 88 2.08 19.74 11.25
N LYS A 89 0.97 20.49 11.13
CA LYS A 89 0.37 21.20 12.27
C LYS A 89 -0.88 20.54 12.81
N ARG A 90 -1.55 19.69 12.03
CA ARG A 90 -2.86 19.14 12.37
C ARG A 90 -2.75 17.76 13.00
N LEU A 91 -1.84 16.93 12.49
CA LEU A 91 -1.59 15.60 13.03
C LEU A 91 -0.36 15.61 13.94
N PRO A 92 -0.33 14.77 15.01
CA PRO A 92 0.89 14.44 15.73
C PRO A 92 1.99 13.89 14.80
N LYS A 93 3.26 14.06 15.17
CA LYS A 93 4.40 13.64 14.33
C LYS A 93 4.45 12.12 14.06
N ASN A 94 3.87 11.33 14.94
CA ASN A 94 3.89 9.87 14.90
C ASN A 94 2.65 9.25 14.22
N VAL A 95 1.84 10.07 13.53
CA VAL A 95 0.58 9.65 12.93
C VAL A 95 0.56 10.02 11.45
N ALA A 96 0.28 9.03 10.60
CA ALA A 96 0.25 9.17 9.15
C ALA A 96 -1.08 9.73 8.63
N ALA A 97 -2.19 9.44 9.33
CA ALA A 97 -3.54 9.83 8.95
C ALA A 97 -4.43 9.92 10.20
N GLY A 98 -5.54 10.66 10.09
CA GLY A 98 -6.54 10.70 11.15
C GLY A 98 -7.87 11.24 10.67
N PHE A 99 -8.95 10.66 11.18
CA PHE A 99 -10.32 11.14 10.99
C PHE A 99 -10.80 11.98 12.18
N ASP A 100 -11.20 13.21 11.89
CA ASP A 100 -11.87 14.11 12.83
C ASP A 100 -13.38 14.06 12.60
N PHE A 101 -14.09 13.41 13.52
CA PHE A 101 -15.54 13.25 13.48
C PHE A 101 -16.32 14.53 13.85
N GLU A 102 -15.69 15.52 14.49
CA GLU A 102 -16.36 16.79 14.81
C GLU A 102 -16.39 17.70 13.57
N THR A 103 -15.27 17.75 12.83
CA THR A 103 -15.16 18.55 11.59
C THR A 103 -15.50 17.79 10.31
N LYS A 104 -15.69 16.46 10.39
CA LYS A 104 -15.88 15.56 9.24
C LYS A 104 -14.73 15.64 8.23
N GLU A 105 -13.49 15.74 8.73
CA GLU A 105 -12.29 15.79 7.90
C GLU A 105 -11.45 14.53 8.08
N ILE A 106 -11.00 13.93 6.97
CA ILE A 106 -9.86 13.01 6.96
C ILE A 106 -8.61 13.84 6.67
N ILE A 107 -7.62 13.76 7.55
CA ILE A 107 -6.36 14.46 7.42
C ILE A 107 -5.28 13.43 7.11
N LEU A 108 -4.54 13.62 6.02
CA LEU A 108 -3.47 12.72 5.56
C LEU A 108 -2.12 13.44 5.54
N ARG A 109 -1.03 12.73 5.83
CA ARG A 109 0.32 13.18 5.51
C ARG A 109 0.58 13.16 4.00
N PRO A 110 1.52 13.98 3.47
CA PRO A 110 1.85 14.00 2.04
C PRO A 110 2.26 12.63 1.46
N ASP A 111 2.88 11.79 2.29
CA ASP A 111 3.37 10.45 2.00
C ASP A 111 2.50 9.34 2.63
N ALA A 112 1.23 9.65 2.93
CA ALA A 112 0.31 8.69 3.51
C ALA A 112 0.23 7.39 2.69
N THR A 113 0.25 6.26 3.40
CA THR A 113 0.12 4.95 2.80
C THR A 113 -1.34 4.67 2.44
N LYS A 114 -1.54 3.75 1.49
CA LYS A 114 -2.85 3.29 1.06
C LYS A 114 -3.63 2.68 2.23
N VAL A 115 -2.97 1.89 3.08
CA VAL A 115 -3.62 1.31 4.26
C VAL A 115 -4.02 2.38 5.26
N SER A 116 -3.22 3.43 5.48
CA SER A 116 -3.61 4.54 6.37
C SER A 116 -4.84 5.30 5.85
N ALA A 117 -4.96 5.60 4.56
CA ALA A 117 -6.17 6.26 4.07
C ALA A 117 -7.41 5.36 4.13
N ILE A 118 -7.27 4.06 3.82
CA ILE A 118 -8.39 3.12 3.93
C ILE A 118 -8.78 2.88 5.39
N HIS A 119 -7.81 2.90 6.31
CA HIS A 119 -8.06 2.85 7.75
C HIS A 119 -9.01 3.99 8.16
N GLU A 120 -8.70 5.24 7.78
CA GLU A 120 -9.57 6.38 8.09
C GLU A 120 -10.95 6.28 7.42
N SER A 121 -11.05 5.72 6.20
CA SER A 121 -12.36 5.55 5.56
C SER A 121 -13.22 4.49 6.25
N TYR A 122 -12.63 3.49 6.92
CA TYR A 122 -13.39 2.58 7.77
C TYR A 122 -13.88 3.26 9.05
N HIS A 123 -13.12 4.19 9.64
CA HIS A 123 -13.65 5.03 10.71
C HIS A 123 -14.84 5.89 10.26
N VAL A 124 -14.75 6.47 9.07
CA VAL A 124 -15.88 7.17 8.45
C VAL A 124 -17.07 6.24 8.26
N LYS A 125 -16.85 5.05 7.69
CA LYS A 125 -17.92 4.06 7.47
C LYS A 125 -18.63 3.73 8.79
N GLN A 126 -17.87 3.41 9.83
CA GLN A 126 -18.41 3.14 11.17
C GLN A 126 -19.22 4.34 11.69
N TYR A 127 -18.67 5.56 11.59
CA TYR A 127 -19.34 6.79 12.00
C TYR A 127 -20.66 7.00 11.26
N MET A 128 -20.70 6.76 9.96
CA MET A 128 -21.92 6.88 9.15
C MET A 128 -22.95 5.81 9.50
N GLU A 129 -22.52 4.59 9.82
CA GLU A 129 -23.40 3.47 10.19
C GLU A 129 -24.09 3.67 11.54
N ILE A 130 -23.36 4.17 12.56
CA ILE A 130 -23.88 4.28 13.92
C ILE A 130 -24.29 5.69 14.33
N GLY A 131 -23.88 6.71 13.56
CA GLY A 131 -24.11 8.12 13.82
C GLY A 131 -23.18 8.72 14.86
N LYS A 132 -23.11 10.07 14.87
CA LYS A 132 -22.17 10.87 15.68
C LYS A 132 -22.23 10.55 17.17
N GLU A 133 -23.42 10.55 17.76
CA GLU A 133 -23.58 10.40 19.21
C GLU A 133 -23.09 9.04 19.71
N LYS A 134 -23.40 7.96 18.98
CA LYS A 134 -22.91 6.62 19.32
C LYS A 134 -21.42 6.51 19.07
N TYR A 135 -20.93 7.01 17.92
CA TYR A 135 -19.51 6.94 17.58
C TYR A 135 -18.62 7.66 18.60
N LYS A 136 -19.07 8.82 19.08
CA LYS A 136 -18.40 9.60 20.12
C LYS A 136 -18.29 8.87 21.46
N GLN A 137 -19.26 8.00 21.77
CA GLN A 137 -19.29 7.22 23.01
C GLN A 137 -18.46 5.94 22.92
N LEU A 138 -18.03 5.52 21.72
CA LEU A 138 -17.23 4.31 21.57
C LEU A 138 -15.82 4.47 22.15
N PRO A 139 -15.36 3.50 22.96
CA PRO A 139 -13.96 3.38 23.33
C PRO A 139 -13.06 3.35 22.10
N ALA A 140 -11.83 3.86 22.22
CA ALA A 140 -10.88 3.83 21.10
C ALA A 140 -10.63 2.40 20.59
N ILE A 141 -10.51 1.42 21.49
CA ILE A 141 -10.32 0.01 21.11
C ILE A 141 -11.47 -0.53 20.25
N GLU A 142 -12.74 -0.18 20.53
CA GLU A 142 -13.88 -0.66 19.73
C GLU A 142 -13.90 -0.04 18.34
N ARG A 143 -13.46 1.22 18.21
CA ARG A 143 -13.30 1.88 16.90
C ARG A 143 -12.21 1.21 16.08
N GLU A 144 -11.09 0.89 16.72
CA GLU A 144 -9.93 0.26 16.08
C GLU A 144 -10.19 -1.21 15.75
N GLU A 145 -10.95 -1.94 16.56
CA GLU A 145 -11.39 -3.31 16.26
C GLU A 145 -12.27 -3.36 15.03
N TYR A 146 -13.20 -2.40 14.88
CA TYR A 146 -14.00 -2.30 13.67
C TYR A 146 -13.12 -2.15 12.43
N VAL A 147 -12.17 -1.20 12.46
CA VAL A 147 -11.27 -0.96 11.32
C VAL A 147 -10.43 -2.19 11.01
N TYR A 148 -9.83 -2.80 12.03
CA TYR A 148 -9.05 -4.03 11.86
C TYR A 148 -9.87 -5.15 11.23
N ASN A 149 -11.10 -5.38 11.73
CA ASN A 149 -11.98 -6.41 11.19
C ASN A 149 -12.36 -6.14 9.73
N GLU A 150 -12.62 -4.89 9.35
CA GLU A 150 -12.92 -4.53 7.96
C GLU A 150 -11.70 -4.71 7.04
N ILE A 151 -10.49 -4.37 7.49
CA ILE A 151 -9.25 -4.63 6.74
C ILE A 151 -9.05 -6.14 6.58
N MET A 152 -9.21 -6.93 7.64
CA MET A 152 -9.03 -8.40 7.57
C MET A 152 -10.06 -9.09 6.69
N LYS A 153 -11.32 -8.64 6.69
CA LYS A 153 -12.34 -9.11 5.74
C LYS A 153 -11.94 -8.85 4.29
N ASN A 154 -11.23 -7.76 4.03
CA ASN A 154 -10.79 -7.33 2.71
C ASN A 154 -9.29 -7.60 2.46
N LYS A 155 -8.67 -8.53 3.20
CA LYS A 155 -7.21 -8.72 3.21
C LYS A 155 -6.56 -8.91 1.84
N GLY A 156 -7.29 -9.48 0.86
CA GLY A 156 -6.80 -9.68 -0.50
C GLY A 156 -6.51 -8.38 -1.28
N GLN A 157 -6.96 -7.23 -0.78
CA GLN A 157 -6.65 -5.92 -1.37
C GLN A 157 -5.32 -5.33 -0.90
N PHE A 158 -4.72 -5.92 0.15
CA PHE A 158 -3.56 -5.42 0.84
C PHE A 158 -2.35 -6.35 0.67
N ASN A 159 -1.15 -5.78 0.72
CA ASN A 159 0.08 -6.56 0.77
C ASN A 159 0.38 -7.00 2.22
N SER A 160 1.39 -7.86 2.41
CA SER A 160 1.75 -8.39 3.74
C SER A 160 2.15 -7.29 4.72
N ALA A 161 2.88 -6.26 4.27
CA ALA A 161 3.29 -5.14 5.12
C ALA A 161 2.10 -4.32 5.62
N GLU A 162 1.11 -4.06 4.78
CA GLU A 162 -0.11 -3.33 5.13
C GLU A 162 -0.99 -4.12 6.11
N ILE A 163 -1.07 -5.44 5.92
CA ILE A 163 -1.74 -6.35 6.87
C ILE A 163 -1.01 -6.36 8.20
N HIS A 164 0.31 -6.47 8.19
CA HIS A 164 1.14 -6.45 9.40
C HIS A 164 1.00 -5.13 10.17
N GLU A 165 1.00 -3.99 9.48
CA GLU A 165 0.77 -2.69 10.13
C GLU A 165 -0.60 -2.61 10.80
N SER A 166 -1.64 -3.09 10.11
CA SER A 166 -3.00 -3.16 10.68
C SER A 166 -3.06 -4.04 11.94
N GLN A 167 -2.31 -5.15 11.94
CA GLN A 167 -2.15 -6.01 13.11
C GLN A 167 -1.38 -5.31 14.24
N ARG A 168 -0.32 -4.55 13.93
CA ARG A 168 0.45 -3.79 14.93
C ARG A 168 -0.40 -2.75 15.64
N VAL A 169 -1.22 -2.03 14.89
CA VAL A 169 -2.14 -1.02 15.44
C VAL A 169 -3.11 -1.66 16.41
N ILE A 170 -3.84 -2.72 16.00
CA ILE A 170 -4.80 -3.34 16.91
C ILE A 170 -4.12 -4.04 18.11
N PHE A 171 -2.92 -4.59 17.94
CA PHE A 171 -2.12 -5.13 19.04
C PHE A 171 -1.89 -4.06 20.12
N LYS A 172 -1.47 -2.86 19.71
CA LYS A 172 -1.24 -1.74 20.62
C LYS A 172 -2.49 -1.38 21.42
N TYR A 173 -3.65 -1.31 20.76
CA TYR A 173 -4.90 -0.99 21.45
C TYR A 173 -5.37 -2.11 22.39
N ARG A 174 -5.16 -3.37 22.04
CA ARG A 174 -5.51 -4.52 22.90
C ARG A 174 -4.61 -4.68 24.11
N ASN A 175 -3.32 -4.36 23.98
CA ASN A 175 -2.31 -4.66 25.01
C ASN A 175 -1.79 -3.42 25.74
N GLY A 176 -2.01 -2.22 25.22
CA GLY A 176 -1.51 -0.96 25.77
C GLY A 176 -0.05 -0.63 25.42
N TYR A 177 0.64 -1.50 24.68
CA TYR A 177 2.03 -1.29 24.23
C TYR A 177 2.22 -1.78 22.79
N TRP A 178 3.17 -1.16 22.08
CA TRP A 178 3.52 -1.59 20.72
C TRP A 178 4.22 -2.95 20.74
N PRO A 179 3.99 -3.82 19.73
CA PRO A 179 4.70 -5.08 19.62
C PRO A 179 6.20 -4.82 19.36
N THR A 180 7.04 -5.78 19.75
CA THR A 180 8.50 -5.73 19.51
C THR A 180 8.83 -5.72 18.02
N GLU A 181 10.01 -5.23 17.64
CA GLU A 181 10.46 -5.18 16.24
C GLU A 181 10.46 -6.54 15.54
N ASN A 182 10.72 -7.63 16.28
CA ASN A 182 10.71 -8.99 15.76
C ASN A 182 9.32 -9.65 15.71
N TRP A 183 8.25 -8.92 16.08
CA TRP A 183 6.91 -9.47 16.11
C TRP A 183 6.39 -9.74 14.71
N LYS A 184 5.87 -10.95 14.51
CA LYS A 184 5.51 -11.48 13.20
C LYS A 184 4.05 -11.30 12.80
N GLY A 185 3.22 -10.81 13.72
CA GLY A 185 1.77 -10.69 13.52
C GLY A 185 0.97 -11.74 14.27
N PHE A 186 -0.34 -11.78 14.06
CA PHE A 186 -1.26 -12.69 14.78
C PHE A 186 -1.35 -14.11 14.21
N GLY A 187 -0.61 -14.45 13.15
CA GLY A 187 -0.77 -15.73 12.43
C GLY A 187 0.51 -16.27 11.80
N GLU A 188 1.66 -15.85 12.30
CA GLU A 188 2.98 -16.46 12.04
C GLU A 188 3.44 -17.23 13.28
#